data_AF-A0A484ZEA7-F1
#
_entry.id   AF-A0A484ZEA7-F1
#
_cell.length_a   1.000
_cell.length_b   1.000
_cell.length_c   1.000
_cell.angle_alpha   90.00
_cell.angle_beta   90.00
_cell.angle_gamma   90.00
#
_symmetry.space_group_name_H-M   'P 1'
#
loop_
_entity.id
_entity.type
_entity.pdbx_description
1 polymer ?
#
loop_
_entity_poly.entity_id
_entity_poly.type
_entity_poly.pdbx_seq_one_letter_code
_entity_poly.pdbx_strand_id
1 'polypeptide(L)'
;MEFALQLIIILICLFYGARKGGIALGLLGGIGLVILVFVFHLKPGKPPVDVMLVIIAVVAASATLQASGGLDVMLQIAEKLLRKNPKYVSIVAPFCDLCFDHSLWYGPRGLYHPAYYL
;
A
#
# COMPACT_ATOMS: atom_id res chain seq x y z
N MET A 1 -7.38 4.90 32.70
CA MET A 1 -8.14 6.00 32.07
C MET A 1 -7.29 6.63 30.97
N GLU A 2 -6.01 6.88 31.26
CA GLU A 2 -4.96 7.30 30.29
C GLU A 2 -4.88 6.47 28.99
N PHE A 3 -4.94 5.14 29.08
CA PHE A 3 -4.81 4.26 27.90
C PHE A 3 -5.94 4.44 26.87
N ALA A 4 -7.18 4.60 27.35
CA ALA A 4 -8.33 4.82 26.46
C ALA A 4 -8.22 6.18 25.75
N LEU A 5 -7.71 7.20 26.45
CA LEU A 5 -7.50 8.54 25.91
C LEU A 5 -6.38 8.55 24.86
N GLN A 6 -5.29 7.81 25.10
CA GLN A 6 -4.21 7.58 24.12
C GLN A 6 -4.71 6.83 22.88
N LEU A 7 -5.51 5.77 23.06
CA LEU A 7 -6.10 5.03 21.95
C LEU A 7 -7.04 5.92 21.13
N ILE A 8 -7.86 6.75 21.76
CA ILE A 8 -8.74 7.70 21.06
C ILE A 8 -7.92 8.71 20.25
N ILE A 9 -6.85 9.26 20.81
CA ILE A 9 -5.96 10.20 20.10
C ILE A 9 -5.29 9.52 18.89
N ILE A 10 -4.74 8.32 19.07
CA ILE A 10 -4.14 7.54 17.97
C ILE A 10 -5.19 7.23 16.91
N LEU A 11 -6.40 6.84 17.31
CA LEU A 11 -7.46 6.46 16.40
C LEU A 11 -7.95 7.66 15.57
N ILE A 12 -8.09 8.83 16.18
CA ILE A 12 -8.43 10.08 15.46
C ILE A 12 -7.30 10.45 14.50
N CYS A 13 -6.03 10.39 14.93
CA CYS A 13 -4.89 10.72 14.09
C CYS A 13 -4.76 9.75 12.90
N LEU A 14 -4.94 8.45 13.14
CA LEU A 14 -4.90 7.40 12.13
C LEU A 14 -6.07 7.52 11.15
N PHE A 15 -7.29 7.79 11.62
CA PHE A 15 -8.46 7.94 10.76
C PHE A 15 -8.32 9.16 9.85
N TYR A 16 -7.77 10.26 10.38
CA TYR A 16 -7.48 11.46 9.59
C TYR A 16 -6.37 11.21 8.55
N GLY A 17 -5.35 10.41 8.90
CA GLY A 17 -4.29 10.03 7.98
C GLY A 17 -4.71 9.02 6.92
N ALA A 18 -5.53 8.03 7.28
CA ALA A 18 -6.03 7.00 6.37
C ALA A 18 -6.88 7.58 5.26
N ARG A 19 -7.65 8.63 5.56
CA ARG A 19 -8.44 9.35 4.56
C ARG A 19 -7.58 10.10 3.53
N LYS A 20 -6.31 10.37 3.85
CA LYS A 20 -5.37 11.05 2.96
C LYS A 20 -4.39 10.13 2.23
N GLY A 21 -4.33 8.84 2.60
CA GLY A 21 -3.58 7.80 1.89
C GLY A 21 -2.06 8.04 1.71
N GLY A 22 -1.40 7.07 1.09
CA GLY A 22 -0.02 7.19 0.59
C GLY A 22 1.05 7.54 1.62
N ILE A 23 1.95 8.46 1.27
CA ILE A 23 3.07 8.90 2.12
C ILE A 23 2.58 9.65 3.38
N ALA A 24 1.41 10.30 3.29
CA ALA A 24 0.84 11.06 4.41
C ALA A 24 0.44 10.17 5.60
N LEU A 25 0.09 8.90 5.35
CA LEU A 25 -0.19 7.90 6.38
C LEU A 25 1.04 7.62 7.27
N GLY A 26 2.21 7.45 6.65
CA GLY A 26 3.47 7.23 7.37
C GLY A 26 3.89 8.47 8.17
N LEU A 27 3.77 9.66 7.57
CA LEU A 27 4.09 10.94 8.23
C LEU A 27 3.17 11.24 9.41
N LEU A 28 1.85 11.10 9.24
CA LEU A 28 0.88 11.35 10.31
C LEU A 28 0.98 10.32 11.43
N GLY A 29 1.24 9.05 11.10
CA GLY A 29 1.53 8.01 12.09
C GLY A 29 2.79 8.32 12.92
N GLY A 30 3.86 8.79 12.27
CA GLY A 30 5.09 9.22 12.94
C GLY A 30 4.88 10.45 13.83
N ILE A 31 4.19 11.48 13.33
CA ILE A 31 3.88 12.70 14.09
C ILE A 31 2.99 12.38 15.31
N GLY A 32 1.98 11.52 15.14
CA GLY A 32 1.16 11.04 16.26
C GLY A 32 2.00 10.35 17.33
N LEU A 33 2.95 9.50 16.92
CA LEU A 33 3.86 8.82 17.86
C LEU A 33 4.76 9.83 18.61
N VAL A 34 5.30 10.83 17.91
CA VAL A 34 6.13 11.90 18.50
C VAL A 34 5.31 12.69 19.54
N ILE A 35 4.09 13.10 19.21
CA ILE A 35 3.23 13.85 20.13
C ILE A 35 2.93 13.00 21.37
N LEU A 36 2.62 11.70 21.22
CA LEU A 36 2.35 10.83 22.37
C LEU A 36 3.59 10.62 23.26
N VAL A 37 4.79 10.48 22.68
CA VAL A 37 6.02 10.25 23.45
C VAL A 37 6.46 11.52 24.19
N PHE A 38 6.42 12.69 23.52
CA PHE A 38 6.88 13.95 24.11
C PHE A 38 5.85 14.61 25.05
N VAL A 39 4.54 14.47 24.78
CA VAL A 39 3.49 15.10 25.60
C VAL A 39 3.03 14.20 26.75
N PHE A 40 2.92 12.87 26.53
CA PHE A 40 2.45 11.92 27.55
C PHE A 40 3.60 11.16 28.25
N HIS A 41 4.86 11.50 27.97
CA HIS A 41 6.05 10.89 28.61
C HIS A 41 6.04 9.35 28.57
N LEU A 42 5.45 8.76 27.53
CA LEU A 42 5.44 7.32 27.35
C LEU A 42 6.84 6.82 26.98
N LYS A 43 7.25 5.71 27.60
CA LYS A 43 8.53 5.08 27.28
C LYS A 43 8.53 4.70 25.79
N PRO A 44 9.45 5.25 24.97
CA PRO A 44 9.50 4.94 23.55
C PRO A 44 9.70 3.43 23.38
N GLY A 45 8.81 2.80 22.64
CA GLY A 45 8.94 1.40 22.27
C GLY A 45 10.12 1.19 21.33
N LYS A 46 10.62 -0.04 21.26
CA LYS A 46 11.65 -0.41 20.27
C LYS A 46 11.12 -0.13 18.84
N PRO A 47 11.84 0.62 17.99
CA PRO A 47 11.42 0.85 16.61
C PRO A 47 11.33 -0.49 15.86
N PRO A 48 10.31 -0.70 15.00
CA PRO A 48 10.11 -1.96 14.28
C PRO A 48 11.03 -2.04 13.06
N VAL A 49 12.34 -2.17 13.29
CA VAL A 49 13.38 -2.20 12.24
C VAL A 49 13.22 -3.42 11.32
N ASP A 50 12.83 -4.57 11.87
CA ASP A 50 12.54 -5.79 11.09
C ASP A 50 11.46 -5.55 10.02
N VAL A 51 10.42 -4.81 10.38
CA VAL A 51 9.31 -4.50 9.48
C VAL A 51 9.74 -3.51 8.40
N MET A 52 10.58 -2.54 8.74
CA MET A 52 11.15 -1.63 7.74
C MET A 52 12.02 -2.38 6.72
N LEU A 53 12.86 -3.31 7.19
CA LEU A 53 13.72 -4.13 6.33
C LEU A 53 12.92 -5.07 5.42
N VAL A 54 11.86 -5.70 5.92
CA VAL A 54 11.03 -6.59 5.07
C VAL A 54 10.28 -5.80 3.99
N ILE A 55 9.81 -4.57 4.27
CA ILE A 55 9.20 -3.70 3.26
C ILE A 55 10.21 -3.34 2.18
N ILE A 56 11.43 -2.95 2.58
CA ILE A 56 12.49 -2.62 1.62
C ILE A 56 12.88 -3.84 0.79
N ALA A 57 13.02 -5.00 1.43
CA ALA A 57 13.36 -6.25 0.77
C ALA A 57 12.32 -6.66 -0.28
N VAL A 58 11.02 -6.60 0.05
CA VAL A 58 9.96 -6.96 -0.90
C VAL A 58 9.84 -5.93 -2.02
N VAL A 59 9.95 -4.63 -1.73
CA VAL A 59 9.92 -3.58 -2.77
C VAL A 59 11.10 -3.73 -3.72
N ALA A 60 12.30 -3.98 -3.21
CA ALA A 60 13.49 -4.22 -4.03
C ALA A 60 13.35 -5.50 -4.88
N ALA A 61 12.79 -6.57 -4.31
CA ALA A 61 12.50 -7.79 -5.04
C ALA A 61 11.49 -7.56 -6.16
N SER A 62 10.37 -6.85 -5.89
CA SER A 62 9.38 -6.49 -6.90
C SER A 62 9.96 -5.59 -7.99
N ALA A 63 10.78 -4.59 -7.63
CA ALA A 63 11.44 -3.72 -8.59
C ALA A 63 12.44 -4.48 -9.47
N THR A 64 13.17 -5.44 -8.90
CA THR A 64 14.08 -6.31 -9.66
C THR A 64 13.32 -7.25 -10.59
N LEU A 65 12.16 -7.76 -10.16
CA LEU A 65 11.30 -8.62 -10.98
C LEU A 65 10.69 -7.85 -12.16
N GLN A 66 10.34 -6.59 -11.96
CA GLN A 66 9.91 -5.66 -13.02
C GLN A 66 11.08 -5.30 -13.95
N ALA A 67 12.27 -5.01 -13.41
CA ALA A 67 13.44 -4.63 -14.20
C ALA A 67 14.05 -5.78 -15.03
N SER A 68 13.92 -7.02 -14.55
CA SER A 68 14.43 -8.22 -15.24
C SER A 68 13.50 -8.73 -16.35
N GLY A 69 12.32 -8.13 -16.55
CA GLY A 69 11.30 -8.63 -17.47
C GLY A 69 10.66 -9.95 -17.01
N GLY A 70 10.98 -10.44 -15.80
CA GLY A 70 10.39 -11.66 -15.25
C GLY A 70 8.88 -11.55 -15.03
N LEU A 71 8.41 -10.34 -14.68
CA LEU A 71 6.98 -10.06 -14.59
C LEU A 71 6.30 -10.13 -15.97
N ASP A 72 6.91 -9.57 -17.01
CA ASP A 72 6.36 -9.56 -18.37
C ASP A 72 6.23 -10.96 -18.96
N VAL A 73 7.23 -11.83 -18.76
CA VAL A 73 7.16 -13.24 -19.21
C VAL A 73 6.03 -13.99 -18.51
N MET A 74 5.87 -13.80 -17.19
CA MET A 74 4.82 -14.45 -16.42
C MET A 74 3.42 -13.97 -16.84
N LEU A 75 3.31 -12.68 -17.18
CA LEU A 75 2.09 -12.04 -17.66
C LEU A 75 1.74 -12.50 -19.08
N GLN A 76 2.71 -12.62 -19.99
CA GLN A 76 2.49 -13.16 -21.34
C GLN A 76 2.02 -14.63 -21.32
N ILE A 77 2.52 -15.44 -20.40
CA ILE A 77 2.06 -16.83 -20.22
C ILE A 77 0.62 -16.84 -19.68
N ALA A 78 0.33 -15.98 -18.69
CA ALA A 78 -1.02 -15.83 -18.14
C ALA A 78 -2.02 -15.33 -19.20
N GLU A 79 -1.62 -14.37 -20.05
CA GLU A 79 -2.43 -13.86 -21.17
C GLU A 79 -2.70 -14.92 -22.23
N LYS A 80 -1.69 -15.72 -22.61
CA LYS A 80 -1.89 -16.86 -23.54
C LYS A 80 -2.86 -17.89 -22.96
N LEU A 81 -2.83 -18.12 -21.65
CA LEU A 81 -3.75 -19.02 -20.97
C LEU A 81 -5.17 -18.43 -20.87
N LEU A 82 -5.29 -17.13 -20.57
CA LEU A 82 -6.57 -16.41 -20.50
C LEU A 82 -7.22 -16.23 -21.89
N ARG A 83 -6.45 -16.05 -22.97
CA ARG A 83 -6.97 -16.02 -24.34
C ARG A 83 -7.70 -17.30 -24.73
N LYS A 84 -7.38 -18.45 -24.11
CA LYS A 84 -8.13 -19.70 -24.29
C LYS A 84 -9.47 -19.71 -23.56
N ASN A 85 -9.65 -18.90 -22.51
CA ASN A 85 -10.89 -18.80 -21.73
C ASN A 85 -11.15 -17.33 -21.31
N PRO A 86 -11.66 -16.47 -22.22
CA PRO A 86 -11.75 -15.02 -22.02
C PRO A 86 -12.73 -14.58 -20.91
N LYS A 87 -13.54 -15.48 -20.34
CA LYS A 87 -14.49 -15.17 -19.26
C LYS A 87 -13.81 -14.81 -17.92
N TYR A 88 -12.53 -15.16 -17.73
CA TYR A 88 -11.84 -14.94 -16.46
C TYR A 88 -11.16 -13.56 -16.36
N VAL A 89 -10.89 -12.86 -17.48
CA VAL A 89 -10.18 -11.58 -17.50
C VAL A 89 -10.93 -10.45 -16.78
N SER A 90 -12.26 -10.38 -16.95
CA SER A 90 -13.10 -9.37 -16.28
C SER A 90 -13.30 -9.62 -14.79
N ILE A 91 -12.93 -10.80 -14.28
CA ILE A 91 -12.92 -11.07 -12.84
C ILE A 91 -11.58 -10.66 -12.24
N VAL A 92 -10.44 -10.98 -12.88
CA VAL A 92 -9.12 -10.60 -12.34
C VAL A 92 -8.82 -9.10 -12.42
N ALA A 93 -9.33 -8.38 -13.44
CA ALA A 93 -9.13 -6.93 -13.55
C ALA A 93 -9.64 -6.14 -12.32
N PRO A 94 -10.90 -6.30 -11.85
CA PRO A 94 -11.35 -5.62 -10.65
C PRO A 94 -10.66 -6.11 -9.37
N PHE A 95 -10.13 -7.33 -9.30
CA PHE A 95 -9.32 -7.74 -8.14
C PHE A 95 -7.96 -7.05 -8.10
N CYS A 96 -7.32 -6.84 -9.26
CA CYS A 96 -6.05 -6.11 -9.35
C CYS A 96 -6.24 -4.62 -9.06
N ASP A 97 -7.24 -3.99 -9.68
CA ASP A 97 -7.55 -2.57 -9.45
C ASP A 97 -8.05 -2.34 -8.01
N LEU A 98 -8.92 -3.18 -7.44
CA LEU A 98 -9.36 -3.02 -6.04
C LEU A 98 -8.21 -3.20 -5.03
N CYS A 99 -7.23 -4.04 -5.34
CA CYS A 99 -6.03 -4.22 -4.51
C CYS A 99 -5.07 -3.03 -4.61
N PHE A 100 -4.99 -2.37 -5.77
CA PHE A 100 -4.12 -1.21 -6.01
C PHE A 100 -4.78 0.12 -5.60
N ASP A 101 -6.08 0.27 -5.80
CA ASP A 101 -6.87 1.47 -5.53
C ASP A 101 -7.07 1.70 -4.02
N HIS A 102 -7.06 0.65 -3.21
CA HIS A 102 -6.98 0.79 -1.74
C HIS A 102 -5.63 1.39 -1.26
N SER A 103 -4.60 1.48 -2.12
CA SER A 103 -3.35 2.21 -1.82
C SER A 103 -3.35 3.69 -2.27
N LEU A 104 -4.35 4.16 -3.03
CA LEU A 104 -4.33 5.47 -3.69
C LEU A 104 -5.58 6.34 -3.44
N TRP A 105 -6.09 6.33 -2.21
CA TRP A 105 -7.10 7.29 -1.74
C TRP A 105 -6.54 8.73 -1.58
N TYR A 106 -5.76 9.22 -2.54
CA TYR A 106 -5.49 10.65 -2.80
C TYR A 106 -5.07 10.87 -4.26
N GLY A 107 -6.02 11.15 -5.14
CA GLY A 107 -5.70 11.70 -6.46
C GLY A 107 -6.70 11.33 -7.56
N PRO A 108 -7.42 12.30 -8.17
CA PRO A 108 -8.42 12.03 -9.18
C PRO A 108 -7.81 11.93 -10.58
N ARG A 109 -8.58 11.28 -11.45
CA ARG A 109 -8.53 11.31 -12.93
C ARG A 109 -7.64 10.26 -13.59
N GLY A 110 -8.30 9.17 -13.97
CA GLY A 110 -8.48 8.79 -15.37
C GLY A 110 -7.22 8.78 -16.22
N LEU A 111 -6.64 7.58 -16.35
CA LEU A 111 -5.87 7.15 -17.52
C LEU A 111 -5.95 5.62 -17.58
N TYR A 112 -7.16 5.10 -17.84
CA TYR A 112 -7.29 3.88 -18.63
C TYR A 112 -6.79 4.22 -20.03
N HIS A 113 -5.46 4.17 -20.22
CA HIS A 113 -4.86 4.27 -21.54
C HIS A 113 -4.84 2.85 -22.13
N PRO A 114 -5.58 2.58 -23.23
CA PRO A 114 -5.65 1.27 -23.84
C PRO A 114 -4.34 0.97 -24.56
N ALA A 115 -3.36 0.40 -23.85
CA ALA A 115 -2.05 0.01 -24.39
C ALA A 115 -1.86 -1.52 -24.49
N TYR A 116 -2.94 -2.27 -24.68
CA TYR A 116 -2.90 -3.74 -24.89
C TYR A 116 -3.74 -4.20 -26.09
N TYR A 117 -3.72 -3.42 -27.18
CA TYR A 117 -4.21 -3.84 -28.50
C TYR A 117 -3.21 -3.43 -29.59
N LEU A 118 -2.00 -4.01 -29.56
CA LEU A 118 -1.22 -4.38 -30.75
C LEU A 118 -0.19 -5.44 -30.41
#